data_AF-A0A1I5B0Q4-F1
#
_entry.id   AF-A0A1I5B0Q4-F1
#
_cell.length_a   1.000
_cell.length_b   1.000
_cell.length_c   1.000
_cell.angle_alpha   90.00
_cell.angle_beta   90.00
_cell.angle_gamma   90.00
#
_symmetry.space_group_name_H-M   'P 1'
#
loop_
_entity.id
_entity.type
_entity.pdbx_description
1 polymer ?
#
loop_
_entity_poly.entity_id
_entity_poly.type
_entity_poly.pdbx_seq_one_letter_code
_entity_poly.pdbx_strand_id
1 'polypeptide(L)'
;MLNNALNDACQSEDWLRVQSLDRDISDFLQRLHTAPPEAIDMSALRILQQSHYEVMLQSQRRLETLQQKLQRYHASREGLQAYDLFSPPQGE
;
A
#
# COMPACT_ATOMS: atom_id res chain seq x y z
N MET A 1 -6.26 -1.97 -19.13
CA MET A 1 -5.05 -1.12 -19.19
C MET A 1 -4.38 -1.15 -17.83
N LEU A 2 -3.04 -1.04 -17.77
CA LEU A 2 -2.26 -1.18 -16.52
C LEU A 2 -2.68 -0.18 -15.43
N ASN A 3 -3.04 1.05 -15.80
CA ASN A 3 -3.55 2.06 -14.88
C ASN A 3 -4.85 1.63 -14.17
N ASN A 4 -5.84 1.10 -14.92
CA ASN A 4 -7.10 0.63 -14.32
C ASN A 4 -6.84 -0.55 -13.38
N ALA A 5 -6.01 -1.51 -13.81
CA ALA A 5 -5.67 -2.67 -12.97
C ALA A 5 -4.98 -2.27 -11.66
N LEU A 6 -4.12 -1.24 -11.69
CA LEU A 6 -3.43 -0.72 -10.51
C LEU A 6 -4.41 -0.06 -9.54
N ASN A 7 -5.32 0.77 -10.06
CA ASN A 7 -6.36 1.41 -9.26
C ASN A 7 -7.32 0.39 -8.65
N ASP A 8 -7.76 -0.60 -9.43
CA ASP A 8 -8.64 -1.68 -8.95
C ASP A 8 -7.96 -2.50 -7.84
N ALA A 9 -6.69 -2.87 -8.03
CA ALA A 9 -5.91 -3.59 -7.02
C ALA A 9 -5.79 -2.77 -5.72
N CYS A 10 -5.53 -1.47 -5.83
CA CYS A 10 -5.45 -0.58 -4.67
C CYS A 10 -6.80 -0.42 -3.95
N GLN A 11 -7.90 -0.27 -4.70
CA GLN A 11 -9.26 -0.20 -4.13
C GLN A 11 -9.67 -1.49 -3.43
N SER A 12 -9.27 -2.65 -3.96
CA SER A 12 -9.50 -3.96 -3.34
C SER A 12 -8.54 -4.29 -2.20
N GLU A 13 -7.59 -3.41 -1.89
CA GLU A 13 -6.52 -3.62 -0.91
C GLU A 13 -5.67 -4.88 -1.19
N ASP A 14 -5.58 -5.30 -2.46
CA ASP A 14 -4.72 -6.41 -2.89
C ASP A 14 -3.28 -5.90 -3.08
N TRP A 15 -2.58 -5.69 -1.96
CA TRP A 15 -1.23 -5.09 -1.95
C TRP A 15 -0.18 -5.94 -2.68
N LEU A 16 -0.36 -7.26 -2.71
CA LEU A 16 0.51 -8.16 -3.47
C LEU A 16 0.34 -7.93 -4.97
N ARG A 17 -0.90 -7.77 -5.43
CA ARG A 17 -1.17 -7.43 -6.82
C ARG A 17 -0.72 -6.02 -7.18
N VAL A 18 -0.87 -5.05 -6.28
CA VAL A 18 -0.29 -3.69 -6.46
C VAL A 18 1.22 -3.78 -6.68
N GLN A 19 1.95 -4.55 -5.86
CA GLN A 19 3.38 -4.74 -6.02
C GLN A 19 3.76 -5.44 -7.33
N SER A 20 2.98 -6.45 -7.75
CA SER A 20 3.18 -7.12 -9.04
C SER A 20 2.99 -6.16 -10.20
N LEU A 21 1.93 -5.36 -10.18
CA LEU A 21 1.62 -4.39 -11.22
C LEU A 21 2.65 -3.26 -11.29
N ASP A 22 3.18 -2.81 -10.15
CA ASP A 22 4.26 -1.83 -10.08
C ASP A 22 5.52 -2.33 -10.80
N ARG A 23 5.87 -3.62 -10.61
CA ARG A 23 6.96 -4.25 -11.35
C ARG A 23 6.68 -4.31 -12.85
N ASP A 24 5.49 -4.75 -13.25
CA ASP A 24 5.10 -4.81 -14.66
C ASP A 24 5.15 -3.45 -15.34
N ILE A 25 4.76 -2.40 -14.60
CA ILE A 25 4.82 -1.01 -15.05
C ILE A 25 6.27 -0.55 -15.16
N SER A 26 7.13 -0.87 -14.20
CA SER A 26 8.57 -0.58 -14.29
C SER A 26 9.19 -1.19 -15.55
N ASP A 27 8.93 -2.47 -15.81
CA ASP A 27 9.42 -3.19 -16.99
C ASP A 27 8.85 -2.61 -18.30
N PHE A 28 7.60 -2.13 -18.27
CA PHE A 28 6.98 -1.43 -19.39
C PHE A 28 7.67 -0.08 -19.65
N LEU A 29 7.90 0.73 -18.61
CA LEU A 29 8.56 2.03 -18.72
C LEU A 29 10.01 1.91 -19.22
N GLN A 30 10.74 0.90 -18.77
CA GLN A 30 12.10 0.62 -19.25
C GLN A 30 12.12 0.26 -20.75
N ARG A 31 11.17 -0.56 -21.21
CA ARG A 31 11.01 -0.89 -22.64
C ARG A 31 10.61 0.32 -23.47
N LEU A 32 9.75 1.18 -22.91
CA LEU A 32 9.30 2.39 -23.59
C LEU A 32 10.43 3.42 -23.73
N HIS A 33 11.34 3.49 -22.76
CA HIS A 33 12.50 4.38 -22.80
C HIS A 33 13.49 4.05 -23.94
N THR A 34 13.53 2.80 -24.41
CA THR A 34 14.36 2.38 -25.55
C THR A 34 13.60 2.41 -26.88
N ALA A 35 12.31 2.74 -26.86
CA ALA A 35 11.48 2.81 -28.06
C ALA A 35 11.70 4.15 -28.82
N PRO A 36 11.43 4.17 -30.14
CA PRO A 36 11.41 5.43 -30.90
C PRO A 36 10.40 6.42 -30.29
N PRO A 37 10.70 7.73 -30.23
CA PRO A 37 9.83 8.72 -29.61
C PRO A 37 8.39 8.75 -30.17
N GLU A 38 8.24 8.44 -31.46
CA GLU A 38 6.94 8.41 -32.15
C GLU A 38 6.03 7.27 -31.67
N ALA A 39 6.60 6.24 -31.05
CA ALA A 39 5.87 5.13 -30.46
C ALA A 39 5.38 5.41 -29.03
N ILE A 40 5.78 6.56 -28.45
CA ILE A 40 5.48 6.91 -27.06
C ILE A 40 4.23 7.78 -27.00
N ASP A 41 3.13 7.20 -26.52
CA ASP A 41 1.95 7.98 -26.15
C ASP A 41 2.18 8.69 -24.80
N MET A 42 2.64 9.94 -24.88
CA MET A 42 2.87 10.78 -23.70
C MET A 42 1.60 11.06 -22.88
N SER A 43 0.41 10.99 -23.50
CA SER A 43 -0.85 11.18 -22.78
C SER A 43 -1.16 9.96 -21.91
N ALA A 44 -0.99 8.76 -22.45
CA ALA A 44 -1.12 7.51 -21.70
C ALA A 44 -0.10 7.41 -20.57
N LEU A 45 1.14 7.86 -20.80
CA LEU A 45 2.17 7.93 -19.75
C LEU A 45 1.78 8.85 -18.58
N ARG A 46 1.24 10.04 -18.88
CA ARG A 46 0.77 10.96 -17.84
C ARG A 46 -0.37 10.36 -17.02
N ILE A 47 -1.31 9.68 -17.67
CA ILE A 47 -2.41 8.99 -16.98
C ILE A 47 -1.85 7.90 -16.05
N LEU A 48 -0.91 7.10 -16.53
CA LEU A 48 -0.28 6.04 -15.72
C LEU A 48 0.47 6.63 -14.52
N GLN A 49 1.21 7.72 -14.70
CA GLN A 49 1.89 8.43 -13.63
C GLN A 49 0.92 8.97 -12.59
N GLN A 50 -0.18 9.59 -13.02
CA GLN A 50 -1.21 10.10 -12.13
C GLN A 50 -1.84 8.97 -11.29
N SER A 51 -2.14 7.82 -11.91
CA SER A 51 -2.67 6.66 -11.18
C SER A 51 -1.69 6.11 -10.13
N HIS A 52 -0.37 6.11 -10.39
CA HIS A 52 0.62 5.72 -9.36
C HIS A 52 0.61 6.66 -8.16
N TYR A 53 0.52 7.97 -8.42
CA TYR A 53 0.46 8.96 -7.36
C TYR A 53 -0.79 8.78 -6.48
N GLU A 54 -1.94 8.52 -7.09
CA GLU A 54 -3.19 8.23 -6.38
C GLU A 54 -3.10 6.97 -5.54
N VAL A 55 -2.55 5.88 -6.09
CA VAL A 55 -2.32 4.61 -5.37
C VAL A 55 -1.37 4.80 -4.20
N MET A 56 -0.30 5.58 -4.35
CA MET A 56 0.63 5.91 -3.28
C MET A 56 -0.09 6.66 -2.14
N LEU A 57 -0.87 7.70 -2.47
CA LEU A 57 -1.65 8.46 -1.48
C LEU A 57 -2.66 7.57 -0.74
N GLN A 58 -3.36 6.69 -1.46
CA GLN A 58 -4.32 5.77 -0.85
C GLN A 58 -3.63 4.76 0.06
N SER A 59 -2.49 4.21 -0.36
CA SER A 59 -1.69 3.27 0.44
C SER A 59 -1.22 3.93 1.74
N GLN A 60 -0.78 5.19 1.69
CA GLN A 60 -0.40 5.95 2.88
C GLN A 60 -1.57 6.12 3.87
N ARG A 61 -2.74 6.55 3.39
CA ARG A 61 -3.94 6.69 4.23
C ARG A 61 -4.34 5.36 4.88
N ARG A 62 -4.19 4.25 4.14
CA ARG A 62 -4.51 2.93 4.68
C ARG A 62 -3.53 2.51 5.77
N LEU A 63 -2.24 2.76 5.58
CA LEU A 63 -1.22 2.51 6.59
C LEU A 63 -1.51 3.28 7.89
N GLU A 64 -1.81 4.58 7.78
CA GLU A 64 -2.18 5.42 8.92
C GLU A 64 -3.41 4.86 9.67
N THR A 65 -4.43 4.44 8.93
CA THR A 65 -5.63 3.82 9.51
C THR A 65 -5.31 2.53 10.26
N LEU A 66 -4.45 1.67 9.69
CA LEU A 66 -4.04 0.42 10.33
C LEU A 66 -3.21 0.67 11.58
N GLN A 67 -2.29 1.64 11.54
CA GLN A 67 -1.49 2.03 12.71
C GLN A 67 -2.38 2.51 13.85
N GLN A 68 -3.36 3.38 13.58
CA GLN A 68 -4.31 3.85 14.60
C GLN A 68 -5.14 2.71 15.19
N LYS A 69 -5.61 1.77 14.36
CA LYS A 69 -6.35 0.58 14.83
C LYS A 69 -5.49 -0.29 15.73
N LEU A 70 -4.24 -0.54 15.33
CA LEU A 70 -3.30 -1.36 16.09
C LEU A 70 -2.97 -0.71 17.44
N GLN A 71 -2.73 0.61 17.47
CA GLN A 71 -2.50 1.36 18.71
C GLN A 71 -3.69 1.25 19.67
N ARG A 72 -4.92 1.43 19.17
CA ARG A 72 -6.13 1.27 19.99
C ARG A 72 -6.24 -0.15 20.56
N TYR A 73 -6.01 -1.16 19.73
CA TYR A 73 -6.01 -2.56 20.16
C TYR A 73 -4.95 -2.83 21.24
N HIS A 74 -3.74 -2.28 21.10
CA HIS A 74 -2.69 -2.41 22.11
C HIS A 74 -3.05 -1.72 23.45
N ALA A 75 -3.70 -0.56 23.39
CA ALA A 75 -4.13 0.15 24.59
C ALA A 75 -5.25 -0.59 25.34
N SER A 76 -6.13 -1.28 24.62
CA SER A 76 -7.30 -1.98 25.15
C SER A 76 -7.09 -3.49 25.31
N ARG A 77 -5.86 -3.96 25.56
CA ARG A 77 -5.61 -5.41 25.76
C ARG A 77 -6.05 -5.85 27.15
N GLU A 78 -7.34 -5.71 27.45
CA GLU A 78 -7.96 -6.05 28.73
C GLU A 78 -7.65 -7.48 29.13
N GLY A 79 -7.69 -8.43 28.19
CA GLY A 79 -7.32 -9.82 28.45
C GLY A 79 -5.83 -10.02 28.78
N LEU A 80 -4.93 -9.19 28.24
CA LEU A 80 -3.52 -9.22 28.63
C LEU A 80 -3.33 -8.59 30.01
N GLN A 81 -3.97 -7.44 30.25
CA GLN A 81 -3.97 -6.73 31.54
C GLN A 81 -4.57 -7.59 32.66
N ALA A 82 -5.56 -8.44 32.36
CA ALA A 82 -6.15 -9.33 33.34
C ALA A 82 -5.16 -10.35 33.92
N TYR A 83 -4.08 -10.69 33.21
CA TYR A 83 -3.03 -11.54 33.77
C TYR A 83 -2.24 -10.86 34.90
N ASP A 84 -2.26 -9.53 35.00
CA ASP A 84 -1.64 -8.80 36.11
C ASP A 84 -2.26 -9.18 37.46
N LEU A 85 -3.52 -9.64 37.49
CA LEU A 85 -4.17 -10.17 38.71
C LEU A 85 -3.50 -11.45 39.24
N PHE A 86 -2.76 -12.15 38.39
CA PHE A 86 -2.08 -13.40 38.71
C PHE A 86 -0.55 -13.24 38.78
N SER A 87 -0.03 -12.05 38.49
CA SER A 87 1.38 -11.74 38.67
C SER A 87 1.68 -11.62 40.16
N PRO A 88 2.65 -12.38 40.70
CA PRO A 88 3.05 -12.22 42.10
C PRO A 88 3.54 -10.77 42.31
N PRO A 89 3.23 -10.13 43.45
CA PRO A 89 3.79 -8.83 43.75
C PRO A 89 5.30 -8.96 43.66
N GLN A 90 5.94 -8.14 42.81
CA GLN A 90 7.38 -8.01 42.83
C GLN A 90 7.73 -7.46 44.22
N GLY A 91 8.17 -8.35 45.13
CA GLY A 91 8.62 -8.03 46.49
C GLY A 91 9.67 -6.93 46.46
N GLU A 92 9.55 -5.93 47.32
CA GLU A 92 10.19 -5.86 48.65
C GLU A 92 11.73 -5.90 48.59
#